data_AF-A0A8J1L8U2-F1
#
_entry.id   AF-A0A8J1L8U2-F1
#
_cell.length_a   1.000
_cell.length_b   1.000
_cell.length_c   1.000
_cell.angle_alpha   90.00
_cell.angle_beta   90.00
_cell.angle_gamma   90.00
#
_symmetry.space_group_name_H-M   'P 1'
#
loop_
_entity.id
_entity.type
_entity.pdbx_description
1 polymer ?
#
loop_
_entity_poly.entity_id
_entity_poly.type
_entity_poly.pdbx_seq_one_letter_code
_entity_poly.pdbx_strand_id
1 'polypeptide(L)'
;MKDYDMFERSCAPEKKYDLSGSFSLPSSKIIFASSFCSTDNCTPNEPTIPENANQPNQVTCPACLSLDSNLCNTSQSIPCTGSENMCYLGVATSPVFSYPVVLRGCATKSSCDIVSTDQEAILNTLQINSNLLCTNGACHHHYGFLLPAAIASALMKFMFV
;
A
#
# COMPACT_ATOMS: atom_id res chain seq x y z
N MET A 1 14.46 -10.95 -9.96
CA MET A 1 14.21 -9.52 -10.19
C MET A 1 15.51 -8.88 -10.61
N LYS A 2 15.47 -7.86 -11.48
CA LYS A 2 16.62 -6.97 -11.65
C LYS A 2 16.45 -5.85 -10.65
N ASP A 3 17.52 -5.54 -9.92
CA ASP A 3 17.52 -4.46 -8.94
C ASP A 3 17.90 -3.15 -9.64
N TYR A 4 17.17 -2.09 -9.32
CA TYR A 4 17.36 -0.75 -9.87
C TYR A 4 17.38 0.24 -8.72
N ASP A 5 18.49 0.96 -8.57
CA ASP A 5 18.64 1.99 -7.56
C ASP A 5 18.32 3.36 -8.15
N MET A 6 17.55 4.16 -7.42
CA MET A 6 17.17 5.52 -7.80
C MET A 6 17.44 6.46 -6.65
N PHE A 7 18.05 7.61 -6.95
CA PHE A 7 18.39 8.64 -5.96
C PHE A 7 17.84 9.99 -6.42
N GLU A 8 17.15 10.68 -5.53
CA GLU A 8 16.60 12.02 -5.78
C GLU A 8 16.88 12.93 -4.60
N ARG A 9 17.18 14.21 -4.88
CA ARG A 9 17.28 15.27 -3.86
C ARG A 9 16.38 16.43 -4.28
N SER A 10 15.52 16.86 -3.38
CA SER A 10 14.60 17.96 -3.61
C SER A 10 14.36 18.77 -2.33
N CYS A 11 13.87 19.99 -2.48
CA CYS A 11 13.42 20.81 -1.35
C CYS A 11 11.99 20.40 -0.97
N ALA A 12 11.69 20.43 0.32
CA ALA A 12 10.37 20.10 0.84
C ALA A 12 9.96 21.04 1.98
N PRO A 13 8.65 21.20 2.26
CA PRO A 13 8.18 21.92 3.43
C PRO A 13 8.77 21.34 4.73
N GLU A 14 9.04 22.22 5.70
CA GLU A 14 9.86 21.96 6.90
C GLU A 14 9.37 20.80 7.79
N LYS A 15 8.12 20.36 7.65
CA LYS A 15 7.54 19.23 8.40
C LYS A 15 7.81 17.88 7.72
N LYS A 16 9.07 17.45 7.61
CA LYS A 16 9.37 16.08 7.19
C LYS A 16 10.39 15.42 8.11
N TYR A 17 10.01 14.25 8.61
CA TYR A 17 10.89 13.34 9.33
C TYR A 17 11.58 12.43 8.31
N ASP A 18 12.64 11.74 8.72
CA ASP A 18 13.21 10.66 7.92
C ASP A 18 12.12 9.60 7.67
N LEU A 19 11.94 9.22 6.41
CA LEU A 19 10.92 8.25 6.01
C LEU A 19 11.60 7.01 5.45
N SER A 20 11.13 5.84 5.83
CA SER A 20 11.51 4.59 5.20
C SER A 20 10.32 3.64 5.12
N GLY A 21 10.34 2.76 4.13
CA GLY A 21 9.27 1.80 3.93
C GLY A 21 9.45 0.97 2.67
N SER A 22 8.48 0.11 2.43
CA SER A 22 8.42 -0.71 1.22
C SER A 22 7.00 -0.88 0.69
N PHE A 23 6.95 -1.30 -0.57
CA PHE A 23 5.78 -1.80 -1.27
C PHE A 23 6.14 -3.10 -1.99
N SER A 24 5.28 -4.11 -1.90
CA SER A 24 5.40 -5.33 -2.71
C SER A 24 4.20 -5.43 -3.66
N LEU A 25 4.50 -5.64 -4.93
CA LEU A 25 3.57 -5.83 -6.04
C LEU A 25 3.73 -7.26 -6.60
N PRO A 26 2.86 -7.75 -7.51
CA PRO A 26 2.92 -9.14 -7.99
C PRO A 26 4.30 -9.59 -8.53
N SER A 27 5.07 -8.70 -9.12
CA SER A 27 6.36 -9.02 -9.78
C SER A 27 7.50 -8.07 -9.43
N SER A 28 7.28 -7.14 -8.50
CA SER A 28 8.27 -6.14 -8.11
C SER A 28 8.13 -5.77 -6.64
N LYS A 29 9.23 -5.29 -6.07
CA LYS A 29 9.27 -4.73 -4.73
C LYS A 29 9.99 -3.40 -4.80
N ILE A 30 9.47 -2.42 -4.09
CA ILE A 30 10.03 -1.08 -3.99
C ILE A 30 10.38 -0.88 -2.52
N ILE A 31 11.61 -0.44 -2.27
CA ILE A 31 12.08 -0.10 -0.93
C ILE A 31 12.62 1.32 -1.03
N PHE A 32 12.26 2.17 -0.09
CA PHE A 32 12.71 3.55 -0.08
C PHE A 32 13.13 3.97 1.31
N ALA A 33 14.06 4.91 1.36
CA ALA A 33 14.43 5.66 2.54
C ALA A 33 14.75 7.11 2.12
N SER A 34 14.52 8.04 3.02
CA SER A 34 14.83 9.47 2.83
C SER A 34 15.33 10.06 4.13
N SER A 35 16.21 11.04 3.99
CA SER A 35 16.75 11.82 5.09
C SER A 35 16.41 13.28 4.88
N PHE A 36 16.15 14.01 5.96
CA PHE A 36 15.82 15.43 5.92
C PHE A 36 16.87 16.29 6.64
N CYS A 37 16.99 17.55 6.22
CA CYS A 37 17.71 18.58 6.94
C CYS A 37 17.01 19.93 6.76
N SER A 38 16.98 20.75 7.81
CA SER A 38 16.20 22.00 7.87
C SER A 38 17.01 23.29 7.90
N THR A 39 18.33 23.23 8.02
CA THR A 39 19.17 24.44 8.08
C THR A 39 19.61 24.88 6.69
N ASP A 40 19.83 26.18 6.50
CA ASP A 40 20.36 26.70 5.24
C ASP A 40 21.65 25.99 4.82
N ASN A 41 21.73 25.63 3.53
CA ASN A 41 22.86 24.91 2.94
C ASN A 41 23.22 23.58 3.61
N CYS A 42 22.27 22.93 4.30
CA CYS A 42 22.49 21.60 4.82
C CYS A 42 22.59 20.56 3.70
N THR A 43 23.30 19.47 3.98
CA THR A 43 23.22 18.25 3.20
C THR A 43 22.66 17.16 4.11
N PRO A 44 21.51 16.55 3.76
CA PRO A 44 21.00 15.41 4.52
C PRO A 44 22.01 14.27 4.45
N ASN A 45 22.08 13.49 5.52
CA ASN A 45 22.88 12.27 5.51
C ASN A 45 22.33 11.28 4.49
N GLU A 46 23.18 10.40 3.98
CA GLU A 46 22.74 9.31 3.11
C GLU A 46 21.72 8.42 3.84
N PRO A 47 20.50 8.24 3.30
CA PRO A 47 19.49 7.40 3.92
C PRO A 47 19.92 5.94 3.92
N THR A 48 19.71 5.24 5.03
CA THR A 48 19.93 3.79 5.08
C THR A 48 18.69 3.07 4.55
N ILE A 49 18.83 2.35 3.43
CA ILE A 49 17.77 1.50 2.89
C ILE A 49 17.56 0.33 3.86
N PRO A 50 16.33 0.09 4.34
CA PRO A 50 16.06 -1.04 5.22
C PRO A 50 16.35 -2.35 4.48
N GLU A 51 16.81 -3.36 5.22
CA GLU A 51 17.11 -4.67 4.65
C GLU A 51 15.90 -5.22 3.90
N ASN A 52 16.13 -5.73 2.69
CA ASN A 52 15.10 -6.37 1.89
C ASN A 52 14.72 -7.73 2.49
N ALA A 53 13.96 -7.71 3.57
CA ALA A 53 13.39 -8.90 4.19
C ALA A 53 12.35 -9.50 3.24
N ASN A 54 12.74 -10.56 2.53
CA ASN A 54 11.87 -11.29 1.60
C ASN A 54 11.14 -12.47 2.28
N GLN A 55 11.36 -12.68 3.58
CA GLN A 55 10.66 -13.73 4.31
C GLN A 55 9.17 -13.38 4.40
N PRO A 56 8.26 -14.28 3.97
CA PRO A 56 6.83 -14.07 4.12
C PRO A 56 6.42 -13.88 5.57
N ASN A 57 5.55 -12.91 5.82
CA ASN A 57 4.87 -12.71 7.09
C ASN A 57 3.44 -13.29 7.03
N GLN A 58 2.63 -13.05 8.06
CA GLN A 58 1.28 -13.64 8.16
C GLN A 58 0.22 -12.86 7.37
N VAL A 59 0.57 -11.76 6.70
CA VAL A 59 -0.36 -10.92 5.96
C VAL A 59 -0.39 -11.33 4.48
N THR A 60 -1.58 -11.36 3.90
CA THR A 60 -1.79 -11.61 2.48
C THR A 60 -2.70 -10.53 1.93
N CYS A 61 -2.33 -9.96 0.78
CA CYS A 61 -3.06 -8.86 0.16
C CYS A 61 -3.44 -9.19 -1.28
N PRO A 62 -4.65 -8.78 -1.74
CA PRO A 62 -4.94 -8.75 -3.16
C PRO A 62 -3.91 -7.91 -3.88
N ALA A 63 -3.40 -8.41 -5.01
CA ALA A 63 -2.31 -7.77 -5.71
C ALA A 63 -2.55 -7.77 -7.21
N CYS A 64 -2.31 -6.62 -7.83
CA CYS A 64 -2.41 -6.45 -9.27
C CYS A 64 -1.73 -5.15 -9.72
N LEU A 65 -1.36 -5.13 -11.00
CA LEU A 65 -0.85 -3.95 -11.70
C LEU A 65 -1.57 -3.86 -13.04
N SER A 66 -2.15 -2.71 -13.36
CA SER A 66 -2.65 -2.42 -14.71
C SER A 66 -2.22 -1.04 -15.14
N LEU A 67 -1.75 -0.96 -16.38
CA LEU A 67 -1.54 0.29 -17.09
C LEU A 67 -2.80 0.62 -17.88
N ASP A 68 -3.05 1.91 -18.09
CA ASP A 68 -4.18 2.44 -18.86
C ASP A 68 -5.57 1.97 -18.36
N SER A 69 -5.67 1.76 -17.05
CA SER A 69 -6.91 1.36 -16.39
C SER A 69 -6.91 1.83 -14.93
N ASN A 70 -8.11 2.15 -14.43
CA ASN A 70 -8.35 2.43 -13.01
C ASN A 70 -8.69 1.17 -12.21
N LEU A 71 -8.80 0.02 -12.87
CA LEU A 71 -9.17 -1.27 -12.29
C LEU A 71 -8.15 -2.35 -12.69
N CYS A 72 -7.87 -3.26 -11.75
CA CYS A 72 -7.05 -4.44 -12.03
C CYS A 72 -7.65 -5.68 -11.39
N ASN A 73 -7.33 -6.84 -11.96
CA ASN A 73 -7.89 -8.13 -11.52
C ASN A 73 -7.33 -8.51 -10.15
N THR A 74 -8.20 -8.56 -9.14
CA THR A 74 -7.85 -8.88 -7.74
C THR A 74 -8.01 -10.36 -7.39
N SER A 75 -8.15 -11.25 -8.37
CA SER A 75 -8.29 -12.69 -8.12
C SER A 75 -7.00 -13.30 -7.57
N GLN A 76 -5.87 -12.60 -7.73
CA GLN A 76 -4.58 -12.99 -7.19
C GLN A 76 -4.28 -12.23 -5.90
N SER A 77 -3.63 -12.93 -4.98
CA SER A 77 -3.08 -12.36 -3.76
C SER A 77 -1.63 -12.76 -3.62
N ILE A 78 -0.84 -11.92 -2.97
CA ILE A 78 0.57 -12.21 -2.65
C ILE A 78 0.76 -12.25 -1.13
N PRO A 79 1.64 -13.14 -0.63
CA PRO A 79 2.09 -13.06 0.75
C PRO A 79 2.96 -11.81 0.92
N CYS A 80 2.70 -11.02 1.95
CA CYS A 80 3.52 -9.87 2.29
C CYS A 80 4.81 -10.32 2.98
N THR A 81 5.83 -9.48 2.97
CA THR A 81 7.17 -9.86 3.48
C THR A 81 7.70 -8.86 4.50
N GLY A 82 8.55 -9.33 5.41
CA GLY A 82 9.17 -8.48 6.42
C GLY A 82 8.14 -7.69 7.24
N SER A 83 8.29 -6.37 7.29
CA SER A 83 7.43 -5.44 8.04
C SER A 83 6.19 -4.96 7.28
N GLU A 84 5.93 -5.45 6.06
CA GLU A 84 4.76 -5.08 5.28
C GLU A 84 3.48 -5.68 5.88
N ASN A 85 2.77 -4.88 6.67
CA ASN A 85 1.59 -5.29 7.43
C ASN A 85 0.29 -4.63 6.97
N MET A 86 0.34 -3.89 5.86
CA MET A 86 -0.81 -3.20 5.27
C MET A 86 -1.08 -3.69 3.85
N CYS A 87 -2.37 -3.72 3.46
CA CYS A 87 -2.75 -3.84 2.05
C CYS A 87 -2.95 -2.45 1.45
N TYR A 88 -2.29 -2.23 0.31
CA TYR A 88 -2.25 -0.98 -0.42
C TYR A 88 -3.08 -1.07 -1.70
N LEU A 89 -3.80 0.00 -2.02
CA LEU A 89 -4.39 0.29 -3.32
C LEU A 89 -4.01 1.73 -3.70
N GLY A 90 -3.41 1.90 -4.87
CA GLY A 90 -3.12 3.20 -5.46
C GLY A 90 -3.65 3.26 -6.88
N VAL A 91 -4.31 4.36 -7.21
CA VAL A 91 -4.61 4.76 -8.59
C VAL A 91 -3.89 6.07 -8.83
N ALA A 92 -2.93 6.10 -9.74
CA ALA A 92 -2.10 7.27 -10.01
C ALA A 92 -2.17 7.68 -11.48
N THR A 93 -2.13 8.97 -11.74
CA THR A 93 -1.95 9.56 -13.07
C THR A 93 -0.80 10.55 -13.00
N SER A 94 0.07 10.56 -14.00
CA SER A 94 1.21 11.48 -14.08
C SER A 94 1.33 12.02 -15.51
N PRO A 95 1.75 13.29 -15.70
CA PRO A 95 2.07 13.84 -17.01
C PRO A 95 3.07 13.00 -17.80
N VAL A 96 3.96 12.27 -17.12
CA VAL A 96 5.01 11.43 -17.73
C VAL A 96 4.41 10.26 -18.50
N PHE A 97 3.35 9.64 -17.97
CA PHE A 97 2.75 8.46 -18.57
C PHE A 97 1.42 8.77 -19.27
N SER A 98 0.75 9.88 -18.96
CA SER A 98 -0.53 10.33 -19.57
C SER A 98 -1.71 9.34 -19.49
N TYR A 99 -1.52 8.14 -18.95
CA TYR A 99 -2.55 7.13 -18.68
C TYR A 99 -2.61 6.80 -17.18
N PRO A 100 -3.78 6.36 -16.66
CA PRO A 100 -3.89 5.91 -15.29
C PRO A 100 -3.15 4.60 -15.06
N VAL A 101 -2.56 4.47 -13.87
CA VAL A 101 -1.95 3.24 -13.38
C VAL A 101 -2.63 2.86 -12.08
N VAL A 102 -3.11 1.63 -12.00
CA VAL A 102 -3.63 1.06 -10.76
C VAL A 102 -2.69 -0.03 -10.26
N LEU A 103 -2.39 0.04 -8.97
CA LEU A 103 -1.53 -0.91 -8.28
C LEU A 103 -2.15 -1.33 -6.95
N ARG A 104 -2.07 -2.63 -6.67
CA ARG A 104 -2.43 -3.24 -5.39
C ARG A 104 -1.32 -4.17 -4.92
N GLY A 105 -1.15 -4.24 -3.60
CA GLY A 105 -0.19 -5.14 -3.00
C GLY A 105 0.00 -4.89 -1.51
N CYS A 106 1.20 -5.17 -1.03
CA CYS A 106 1.58 -5.00 0.37
C CYS A 106 2.33 -3.68 0.57
N ALA A 107 2.23 -3.11 1.77
CA ALA A 107 2.97 -1.93 2.16
C ALA A 107 3.33 -1.97 3.66
N THR A 108 4.41 -1.29 4.04
CA THR A 108 4.66 -0.95 5.44
C THR A 108 3.70 0.14 5.91
N LYS A 109 3.35 0.16 7.20
CA LYS A 109 2.50 1.22 7.77
C LYS A 109 3.04 2.64 7.50
N SER A 110 4.34 2.86 7.61
CA SER A 110 4.98 4.14 7.28
C SER A 110 4.69 4.59 5.85
N SER A 111 4.75 3.67 4.89
CA SER A 111 4.38 3.93 3.48
C SER A 111 2.94 4.39 3.31
N CYS A 112 2.02 3.83 4.09
CA CYS A 112 0.61 4.22 4.08
C CYS A 112 0.39 5.56 4.78
N ASP A 113 1.10 5.80 5.89
CA ASP A 113 1.00 7.04 6.65
C ASP A 113 1.49 8.22 5.77
N ILE A 114 2.55 8.02 4.98
CA ILE A 114 3.05 8.97 3.97
C ILE A 114 1.95 9.40 3.01
N VAL A 115 1.09 8.49 2.58
CA VAL A 115 0.07 8.85 1.58
C VAL A 115 -1.23 9.35 2.22
N SER A 116 -1.42 9.14 3.53
CA SER A 116 -2.63 9.55 4.25
C SER A 116 -2.61 10.96 4.86
N THR A 117 -1.43 11.57 5.04
CA THR A 117 -1.27 12.88 5.70
C THR A 117 -0.54 13.86 4.80
N ASP A 118 -1.21 14.85 4.16
CA ASP A 118 -0.68 16.09 3.53
C ASP A 118 0.68 16.03 2.77
N GLN A 119 1.20 14.84 2.49
CA GLN A 119 2.48 14.51 1.86
C GLN A 119 2.28 14.22 0.37
N GLU A 120 1.08 14.48 -0.12
CA GLU A 120 0.79 15.35 -1.27
C GLU A 120 2.00 16.17 -1.73
N ALA A 121 2.81 16.79 -0.87
CA ALA A 121 3.99 17.56 -1.27
C ALA A 121 4.98 16.82 -2.23
N ILE A 122 5.29 15.53 -2.03
CA ILE A 122 6.22 14.82 -2.95
C ILE A 122 5.50 14.46 -4.24
N LEU A 123 4.32 13.86 -4.13
CA LEU A 123 3.51 13.46 -5.29
C LEU A 123 3.12 14.68 -6.14
N ASN A 124 2.78 15.81 -5.52
CA ASN A 124 2.48 17.09 -6.18
C ASN A 124 3.72 17.74 -6.79
N THR A 125 4.90 17.63 -6.16
CA THR A 125 6.16 18.06 -6.81
C THR A 125 6.38 17.28 -8.11
N LEU A 126 6.04 16.00 -8.13
CA LEU A 126 6.08 15.13 -9.30
C LEU A 126 4.82 15.19 -10.18
N GLN A 127 3.85 16.05 -9.84
CA GLN A 127 2.54 16.20 -10.49
C GLN A 127 1.77 14.87 -10.63
N ILE A 128 1.94 13.97 -9.68
CA ILE A 128 1.24 12.69 -9.61
C ILE A 128 -0.07 12.90 -8.87
N ASN A 129 -1.19 12.86 -9.60
CA ASN A 129 -2.51 12.81 -8.97
C ASN A 129 -2.79 11.36 -8.57
N SER A 130 -3.03 11.11 -7.29
CA SER A 130 -3.24 9.75 -6.80
C SER A 130 -4.41 9.63 -5.84
N ASN A 131 -5.12 8.51 -5.90
CA ASN A 131 -6.05 8.06 -4.87
C ASN A 131 -5.48 6.83 -4.21
N LEU A 132 -5.27 6.90 -2.90
CA LEU A 132 -4.70 5.82 -2.13
C LEU A 132 -5.67 5.35 -1.04
N LEU A 133 -5.73 4.03 -0.89
CA LEU A 133 -6.34 3.38 0.25
C LEU A 133 -5.35 2.38 0.85
N CYS A 134 -5.18 2.45 2.17
CA CYS A 134 -4.52 1.40 2.93
C CYS A 134 -5.48 0.79 3.94
N THR A 135 -5.37 -0.52 4.12
CA THR A 135 -6.14 -1.27 5.13
C THR A 135 -5.19 -2.17 5.90
N ASN A 136 -5.45 -2.36 7.20
CA ASN A 136 -4.77 -3.40 7.97
C ASN A 136 -5.08 -4.72 7.26
N GLY A 137 -4.05 -5.44 6.84
CA GLY A 137 -4.24 -6.60 5.97
C GLY A 137 -5.30 -7.54 6.52
N ALA A 138 -6.25 -7.92 5.67
CA ALA A 138 -7.36 -8.75 6.09
C ALA A 138 -6.83 -10.14 6.45
N CYS A 139 -6.57 -10.37 7.74
CA CYS A 139 -6.44 -11.71 8.29
C CYS A 139 -7.70 -12.02 9.10
N HIS A 140 -8.63 -12.70 8.45
CA HIS A 140 -9.28 -13.84 9.10
C HIS A 140 -9.47 -14.97 8.10
N HIS A 141 -8.43 -15.80 7.95
CA HIS A 141 -8.68 -17.21 7.71
C HIS A 141 -9.24 -17.80 9.02
N HIS A 142 -10.51 -17.51 9.32
CA HIS A 142 -11.28 -18.43 10.15
C HIS A 142 -11.58 -19.64 9.25
N TYR A 143 -10.70 -20.64 9.26
CA TYR A 143 -11.17 -22.00 9.09
C TYR A 143 -12.15 -22.25 10.25
N GLY A 144 -13.45 -22.19 9.95
CA GLY A 144 -14.51 -22.50 10.91
C GLY A 144 -14.89 -21.36 11.85
N PHE A 145 -15.73 -20.44 11.37
CA PHE A 145 -16.80 -19.93 12.21
C PHE A 145 -18.11 -20.13 11.47
N LEU A 146 -18.85 -21.15 11.89
CA LEU A 146 -20.22 -21.41 11.50
C LEU A 146 -21.05 -20.16 11.80
N LEU A 147 -21.60 -19.53 10.76
CA LEU A 147 -22.83 -18.76 10.90
C LEU A 147 -23.96 -19.64 10.36
N PRO A 148 -24.78 -20.26 11.24
CA PRO A 148 -26.06 -20.77 10.80
C PRO A 148 -26.90 -19.56 10.37
N ALA A 149 -27.06 -19.38 9.06
CA ALA A 149 -28.14 -18.57 8.53
C ALA A 149 -29.47 -19.30 8.73
N ALA A 150 -30.56 -18.52 8.87
CA ALA A 150 -31.95 -18.89 9.16
C ALA A 150 -32.26 -19.04 10.66
N ILE A 151 -32.50 -17.95 11.37
CA ILE A 151 -33.80 -17.23 11.42
C ILE A 151 -34.95 -18.21 11.66
N ALA A 152 -35.35 -18.32 12.92
CA ALA A 152 -36.63 -18.84 13.35
C ALA A 152 -37.75 -18.19 12.53
N SER A 153 -38.29 -18.92 11.56
CA SER A 153 -39.47 -18.53 10.79
C SER A 153 -40.42 -19.73 10.75
N ALA A 154 -41.63 -19.51 11.27
CA ALA A 154 -42.81 -20.37 11.19
C ALA A 154 -43.00 -21.48 12.26
N LEU A 155 -43.25 -21.07 13.51
CA LEU A 155 -44.13 -21.82 14.44
C LEU A 155 -45.54 -21.20 14.56
N MET A 156 -46.01 -20.51 13.51
CA MET A 156 -47.42 -20.10 13.42
C MET A 156 -48.00 -20.59 12.09
N LYS A 157 -48.50 -21.83 12.07
CA LYS A 157 -49.55 -22.31 11.15
C LYS A 157 -49.98 -23.77 11.40
N PHE A 158 -50.20 -24.21 12.64
CA PHE A 158 -50.96 -25.46 12.92
C PHE A 158 -51.72 -25.42 14.26
N MET A 159 -52.38 -24.31 14.54
CA MET A 159 -53.51 -24.26 15.48
C MET A 159 -54.55 -23.35 14.82
N PHE A 160 -55.78 -23.84 14.60
CA PHE A 160 -56.82 -23.33 13.67
C PHE A 160 -56.50 -23.72 12.21
N VAL A 161 -56.97 -24.85 11.67
CA VAL A 161 -58.34 -25.40 11.65
C VAL A 161 -58.31 -26.92 11.71
#